data_AF-A0A4P7UG61-F1
#
_entry.id   AF-A0A4P7UG61-F1
#
_cell.length_a   1.000
_cell.length_b   1.000
_cell.length_c   1.000
_cell.angle_alpha   90.00
_cell.angle_beta   90.00
_cell.angle_gamma   90.00
#
_symmetry.space_group_name_H-M   'P 1'
#
loop_
_entity.id
_entity.type
_entity.pdbx_description
1 polymer ?
#
loop_
_entity_poly.entity_id
_entity_poly.type
_entity_poly.pdbx_seq_one_letter_code
_entity_poly.pdbx_strand_id
1 'polypeptide(L)'
;MDAPLMDVFAPYEQAKNPSKPASQAVALDRAMRMAVDGLMDTPQGRLLLRWLLHLCRNFYAEDVGDAPQQAESARLFYTEGRRMVGMRLMRLLQQANPGHLPLLLQTKENDAHDLSTF
;
A
#
# COMPACT_ATOMS: atom_id res chain seq x y z
N MET A 1 34.63 34.85 -45.85
CA MET A 1 33.50 34.02 -46.31
C MET A 1 32.98 33.30 -45.09
N ASP A 2 31.97 33.92 -44.49
CA ASP A 2 31.17 33.35 -43.42
C ASP A 2 30.33 32.19 -43.96
N ALA A 3 30.34 31.07 -43.23
CA ALA A 3 29.22 30.14 -43.19
C ALA A 3 29.16 29.58 -41.76
N PRO A 4 27.99 29.62 -41.09
CA PRO A 4 27.90 29.43 -39.67
C PRO A 4 28.02 27.95 -39.33
N LEU A 5 28.77 27.65 -38.28
CA LEU A 5 28.74 26.36 -37.61
C LEU A 5 27.29 26.17 -37.15
N MET A 6 26.53 25.37 -37.91
CA MET A 6 25.17 24.99 -37.56
C MET A 6 25.16 24.54 -36.09
N ASP A 7 24.26 25.14 -35.34
CA ASP A 7 23.92 24.78 -33.97
C ASP A 7 23.25 23.40 -33.99
N VAL A 8 24.06 22.37 -34.19
CA VAL A 8 23.67 20.94 -34.27
C VAL A 8 23.15 20.43 -32.92
N PHE A 9 23.22 21.24 -31.86
CA PHE A 9 22.83 20.86 -30.50
C PHE A 9 21.52 21.49 -30.01
N ALA A 10 20.78 22.21 -30.85
CA ALA A 10 19.43 22.68 -30.54
C ALA A 10 18.39 21.96 -31.43
N PRO A 11 17.94 20.74 -31.07
CA PRO A 11 16.64 20.64 -30.40
C PRO A 11 16.47 19.35 -29.57
N TYR A 12 16.85 19.35 -28.30
CA TYR A 12 16.31 18.38 -27.32
C TYR A 12 15.53 19.04 -26.18
N GLU A 13 15.27 20.34 -26.24
CA GLU A 13 14.41 21.04 -25.27
C GLU A 13 12.90 20.84 -25.51
N GLN A 14 12.50 20.06 -26.52
CA GLN A 14 11.09 19.87 -26.85
C GLN A 14 10.73 18.38 -26.99
N ALA A 15 10.64 17.67 -25.88
CA ALA A 15 9.58 16.67 -25.63
C ALA A 15 9.85 15.88 -24.34
N LYS A 16 9.21 16.31 -23.25
CA LYS A 16 8.43 15.44 -22.36
C LYS A 16 7.90 16.31 -21.24
N ASN A 17 6.61 16.63 -21.29
CA ASN A 17 5.86 17.08 -20.11
C ASN A 17 6.08 16.05 -18.98
N PRO A 18 6.85 16.33 -17.91
CA PRO A 18 7.10 15.36 -16.85
C PRO A 18 5.93 15.25 -15.86
N SER A 19 4.88 16.08 -16.02
CA SER A 19 3.97 16.42 -14.92
C SER A 19 2.73 15.52 -14.77
N LYS A 20 2.38 14.69 -15.75
CA LYS A 20 1.14 13.90 -15.70
C LYS A 20 1.17 12.68 -14.77
N PRO A 21 2.16 11.76 -14.82
CA PRO A 21 2.13 10.55 -14.00
C PRO A 21 2.39 10.83 -12.51
N ALA A 22 3.28 11.78 -12.19
CA ALA A 22 3.55 12.19 -10.83
C ALA A 22 2.32 12.84 -10.17
N SER A 23 1.57 13.67 -10.91
CA SER A 23 0.33 14.29 -10.43
C SER A 23 -0.77 13.26 -10.15
N GLN A 24 -0.92 12.25 -11.02
CA GLN A 24 -1.88 11.16 -10.80
C GLN A 24 -1.53 10.29 -9.59
N ALA A 25 -0.24 9.98 -9.38
CA ALA A 25 0.19 9.21 -8.23
C ALA A 25 -0.08 9.95 -6.91
N VAL A 26 0.15 11.26 -6.87
CA VAL A 26 -0.16 12.11 -5.71
C VAL A 26 -1.67 12.19 -5.47
N ALA A 27 -2.47 12.35 -6.53
CA ALA A 27 -3.93 12.38 -6.42
C ALA A 27 -4.49 11.04 -5.89
N LEU A 28 -3.96 9.92 -6.39
CA LEU A 28 -4.31 8.59 -5.91
C LEU A 28 -3.94 8.42 -4.44
N ASP A 29 -2.71 8.78 -4.04
CA ASP A 29 -2.25 8.67 -2.66
C ASP A 29 -3.14 9.49 -1.71
N ARG A 30 -3.52 10.71 -2.11
CA ARG A 30 -4.46 11.55 -1.36
C ARG A 30 -5.85 10.91 -1.23
N ALA A 31 -6.40 10.37 -2.33
CA ALA A 31 -7.69 9.71 -2.32
C ALA A 31 -7.69 8.47 -1.41
N MET A 32 -6.59 7.70 -1.43
CA MET A 32 -6.41 6.53 -0.56
C MET A 32 -6.35 6.91 0.92
N ARG A 33 -5.68 8.02 1.27
CA ARG A 33 -5.65 8.53 2.65
C ARG A 33 -7.05 8.93 3.12
N MET A 34 -7.78 9.70 2.31
CA MET A 34 -9.17 10.10 2.63
C MET A 34 -10.09 8.89 2.81
N ALA A 35 -9.94 7.85 1.99
CA ALA A 35 -10.72 6.63 2.13
C ALA A 35 -10.42 5.91 3.45
N VAL A 36 -9.16 5.84 3.84
CA VAL A 36 -8.75 5.27 5.13
C VAL A 36 -9.28 6.08 6.31
N ASP A 37 -9.27 7.41 6.23
CA ASP A 37 -9.87 8.26 7.24
C ASP A 37 -11.36 7.96 7.42
N GLY A 38 -12.12 7.91 6.31
CA GLY A 38 -13.55 7.57 6.36
C GLY A 38 -13.84 6.16 6.88
N LEU A 39 -12.96 5.19 6.62
CA LEU A 39 -13.06 3.86 7.22
C LEU A 39 -12.80 3.89 8.73
N MET A 40 -11.81 4.69 9.17
CA MET A 40 -11.45 4.82 10.58
C MET A 40 -12.54 5.52 11.42
N ASP A 41 -13.34 6.40 10.82
CA ASP A 41 -14.46 7.09 11.49
C ASP A 41 -15.55 6.11 11.95
N THR A 42 -15.71 4.97 11.27
CA THR A 42 -16.78 4.00 11.57
C THR A 42 -16.27 2.75 12.29
N PRO A 43 -17.03 2.18 13.24
CA PRO A 43 -16.63 0.95 13.92
C PRO A 43 -16.54 -0.25 12.95
N GLN A 44 -17.43 -0.32 11.95
CA GLN A 44 -17.39 -1.35 10.91
C GLN A 44 -16.17 -1.20 10.00
N GLY A 45 -15.78 0.02 9.64
CA GLY A 45 -14.57 0.26 8.86
C GLY A 45 -13.30 -0.09 9.63
N ARG A 46 -13.25 0.20 10.94
CA ARG A 46 -12.18 -0.29 11.82
C ARG A 46 -12.13 -1.82 11.89
N LEU A 47 -13.28 -2.50 11.99
CA LEU A 47 -13.33 -3.96 11.95
C LEU A 47 -12.80 -4.53 10.63
N LEU A 48 -13.22 -3.96 9.50
CA LEU A 48 -12.73 -4.34 8.17
C LEU A 48 -11.22 -4.17 8.05
N LEU A 49 -10.68 -3.04 8.51
CA LEU A 49 -9.25 -2.76 8.49
C LEU A 49 -8.46 -3.75 9.35
N ARG A 50 -8.96 -4.12 10.54
CA ARG A 50 -8.36 -5.17 11.38
C ARG A 50 -8.37 -6.53 10.66
N TRP A 51 -9.48 -6.90 10.04
CA TRP A 51 -9.60 -8.14 9.27
C TRP A 51 -8.63 -8.18 8.09
N LEU A 52 -8.51 -7.10 7.32
CA LEU A 52 -7.54 -7.00 6.22
C LEU A 52 -6.09 -7.12 6.71
N LEU A 53 -5.75 -6.45 7.81
CA LEU A 53 -4.41 -6.57 8.41
C LEU A 53 -4.12 -8.00 8.88
N HIS A 54 -5.11 -8.67 9.46
CA HIS A 54 -5.02 -10.07 9.84
C HIS A 54 -4.78 -10.97 8.61
N LEU A 55 -5.56 -10.80 7.54
CA LEU A 55 -5.38 -11.54 6.29
C LEU A 55 -4.02 -11.32 5.64
N CYS A 56 -3.44 -10.13 5.76
CA CYS A 56 -2.12 -9.85 5.20
C CYS A 56 -0.99 -10.53 5.98
N ARG A 57 -1.26 -11.11 7.16
CA ARG A 57 -0.31 -11.88 8.00
C ARG A 57 1.09 -11.26 8.02
N ASN A 58 1.20 -9.94 8.21
CA ASN A 58 2.47 -9.20 8.15
C ASN A 58 3.56 -9.70 9.13
N PHE A 59 3.21 -10.62 10.05
CA PHE A 59 4.07 -11.15 11.10
C PHE A 59 4.03 -12.68 11.24
N TYR A 60 3.33 -13.43 10.37
CA TYR A 60 3.35 -14.89 10.43
C TYR A 60 4.31 -15.44 9.39
N ALA A 61 5.46 -15.93 9.84
CA ALA A 61 6.20 -16.93 9.08
C ALA A 61 5.34 -18.20 9.09
N GLU A 62 4.58 -18.43 8.02
CA GLU A 62 4.00 -19.76 7.79
C GLU A 62 5.18 -20.71 7.58
N ASP A 63 5.28 -21.71 8.45
CA ASP A 63 6.25 -22.79 8.33
C ASP A 63 6.01 -23.48 6.98
N VAL A 64 7.05 -23.54 6.14
CA VAL A 64 6.96 -24.10 4.79
C VAL A 64 6.96 -25.62 4.91
N GLY A 65 5.86 -26.18 5.42
CA GLY A 65 5.65 -27.61 5.53
C GLY A 65 5.32 -28.22 4.17
N ASP A 66 6.21 -29.09 3.68
CA ASP A 66 6.06 -30.09 2.62
C ASP A 66 5.18 -29.68 1.41
N ALA A 67 5.59 -28.62 0.71
CA ALA A 67 5.08 -28.35 -0.64
C ALA A 67 5.95 -29.08 -1.68
N PRO A 68 5.38 -29.65 -2.75
CA PRO A 68 6.21 -30.06 -3.89
C PRO A 68 6.96 -28.83 -4.43
N GLN A 69 8.27 -28.95 -4.71
CA GLN A 69 9.17 -27.86 -5.11
C GLN A 69 8.64 -26.96 -6.24
N GLN A 70 7.80 -27.49 -7.13
CA GLN A 70 7.16 -26.72 -8.22
C GLN A 70 6.07 -25.74 -7.74
N ALA A 71 5.52 -25.93 -6.54
CA ALA A 71 4.53 -25.07 -5.90
C ALA A 71 5.14 -24.09 -4.89
N GLU A 72 6.42 -24.23 -4.55
CA GLU A 72 7.10 -23.37 -3.56
C GLU A 72 7.22 -21.93 -4.05
N SER A 73 7.64 -21.71 -5.30
CA SER A 73 7.80 -20.35 -5.85
C SER A 73 6.48 -19.59 -5.89
N ALA A 74 5.38 -20.23 -6.34
CA ALA A 74 4.05 -19.63 -6.35
C ALA A 74 3.55 -19.28 -4.94
N ARG A 75 3.80 -20.15 -3.95
CA ARG A 75 3.48 -19.88 -2.54
C ARG A 75 4.31 -18.71 -1.99
N LEU A 76 5.60 -18.65 -2.32
CA LEU A 76 6.49 -17.55 -1.94
C LEU A 76 6.04 -16.21 -2.55
N PHE A 77 5.70 -16.17 -3.84
CA PHE A 77 5.18 -14.95 -4.47
C PHE A 77 3.85 -14.50 -3.86
N TYR A 78 2.97 -15.44 -3.54
CA TYR A 78 1.68 -15.15 -2.92
C TYR A 78 1.84 -14.62 -1.50
N THR A 79 2.69 -15.24 -0.69
CA THR A 79 2.98 -14.81 0.69
C THR A 79 3.67 -13.44 0.72
N GLU A 80 4.63 -13.20 -0.17
CA GLU A 80 5.28 -11.90 -0.30
C GLU A 80 4.31 -10.81 -0.78
N GLY A 81 3.43 -11.14 -1.75
CA GLY A 81 2.37 -10.24 -2.20
C GLY A 81 1.43 -9.84 -1.06
N ARG A 82 0.99 -10.80 -0.23
CA ARG A 82 0.17 -10.53 0.96
C ARG A 82 0.89 -9.62 1.95
N ARG A 83 2.17 -9.86 2.24
CA ARG A 83 2.98 -9.03 3.13
C ARG A 83 3.15 -7.61 2.59
N MET A 84 3.40 -7.46 1.28
CA MET A 84 3.54 -6.15 0.65
C MET A 84 2.27 -5.32 0.76
N VAL A 85 1.11 -5.92 0.52
CA VAL A 85 -0.21 -5.27 0.66
C VAL A 85 -0.43 -4.82 2.10
N GLY A 86 -0.17 -5.69 3.07
CA GLY A 86 -0.31 -5.35 4.48
C GLY A 86 0.62 -4.21 4.92
N MET A 87 1.89 -4.24 4.51
CA MET A 87 2.84 -3.15 4.77
C MET A 87 2.38 -1.83 4.13
N ARG A 88 1.84 -1.87 2.91
CA ARG A 88 1.32 -0.67 2.23
C ARG A 88 0.11 -0.10 2.98
N LEU A 89 -0.79 -0.97 3.45
CA LEU A 89 -1.96 -0.57 4.24
C LEU A 89 -1.54 0.07 5.57
N MET A 90 -0.58 -0.51 6.29
CA MET A 90 -0.05 0.07 7.53
C MET A 90 0.60 1.44 7.30
N ARG A 91 1.39 1.59 6.24
CA ARG A 91 1.96 2.90 5.87
C ARG A 91 0.87 3.91 5.53
N LEU A 92 -0.16 3.48 4.80
CA LEU A 92 -1.27 4.36 4.43
C LEU A 92 -2.01 4.86 5.68
N LEU A 93 -2.28 3.97 6.64
CA LEU A 93 -2.86 4.32 7.94
C LEU A 93 -2.02 5.37 8.68
N GLN A 94 -0.70 5.15 8.77
CA GLN A 94 0.21 6.09 9.42
C GLN A 94 0.32 7.44 8.70
N GLN A 95 0.29 7.43 7.37
CA GLN A 95 0.41 8.63 6.53
C GLN A 95 -0.88 9.45 6.45
N ALA A 96 -2.03 8.80 6.63
CA ALA A 96 -3.32 9.47 6.71
C ALA A 96 -3.46 10.18 8.06
N ASN A 97 -3.26 9.45 9.17
CA ASN A 97 -3.18 10.03 10.50
C ASN A 97 -2.35 9.11 11.44
N PRO A 98 -1.30 9.63 12.11
CA PRO A 98 -0.45 8.80 12.97
C PRO A 98 -1.20 8.16 14.15
N GLY A 99 -2.36 8.68 14.54
CA GLY A 99 -3.23 8.11 15.58
C GLY A 99 -4.05 6.89 15.12
N HIS A 100 -4.19 6.66 13.81
CA HIS A 100 -5.05 5.59 13.29
C HIS A 100 -4.53 4.20 13.62
N LEU A 101 -3.22 3.97 13.43
CA LEU A 101 -2.66 2.65 13.66
C LEU A 101 -2.72 2.25 15.16
N PRO A 102 -2.32 3.10 16.13
CA PRO A 102 -2.52 2.80 17.54
C PRO A 102 -3.98 2.55 17.91
N LEU A 103 -4.91 3.38 17.42
CA LEU A 103 -6.35 3.23 17.70
C LEU A 103 -6.92 1.93 17.13
N LEU A 104 -6.48 1.56 15.92
CA LEU A 104 -6.91 0.34 15.26
C LEU A 104 -6.41 -0.91 16.00
N LEU A 105 -5.20 -0.86 16.57
CA LEU A 105 -4.62 -1.96 17.36
C LEU A 105 -5.13 -2.00 18.81
N GLN A 106 -5.73 -0.92 19.31
CA GLN A 106 -6.43 -0.94 20.59
C GLN A 106 -7.74 -1.70 20.42
N THR A 107 -7.71 -2.98 20.75
CA THR A 107 -8.86 -3.89 20.66
C THR A 107 -9.87 -3.65 21.80
N LYS A 108 -9.42 -3.03 22.91
CA LYS A 108 -10.17 -2.82 24.14
C LYS A 108 -11.52 -2.08 24.02
N GLU A 109 -11.75 -1.29 22.97
CA GLU A 109 -13.04 -0.59 22.79
C GLU A 109 -14.11 -1.42 22.06
N ASN A 110 -13.75 -2.54 21.40
CA ASN A 110 -14.69 -3.37 20.63
C ASN A 110 -14.73 -4.86 21.06
N ASP A 111 -13.95 -5.24 22.07
CA ASP A 111 -13.61 -6.63 22.43
C ASP A 111 -14.67 -7.42 23.21
N ALA A 112 -15.95 -7.10 23.09
CA ALA A 112 -16.97 -7.95 23.72
C ALA A 112 -17.47 -9.09 22.83
N HIS A 113 -17.59 -8.95 21.50
CA HIS A 113 -18.39 -9.93 20.73
C HIS A 113 -17.89 -10.40 19.35
N ASP A 114 -16.93 -9.75 18.67
CA ASP A 114 -16.80 -9.98 17.22
C ASP A 114 -15.54 -10.73 16.74
N LEU A 115 -14.60 -11.08 17.63
CA LEU A 115 -13.37 -11.79 17.24
C LEU A 115 -13.29 -13.24 17.72
N SER A 116 -14.29 -13.73 18.46
CA SER A 116 -14.35 -15.15 18.88
C SER A 116 -14.89 -16.10 17.80
N THR A 117 -15.14 -15.61 16.58
CA THR A 117 -15.78 -16.36 15.49
C THR A 117 -14.84 -16.61 14.29
N PHE A 118 -13.55 -16.31 14.43
CA PHE A 118 -12.53 -16.62 13.41
C PHE A 118 -11.41 -17.48 13.97
#